data_AF-A0A067KP70-F1
#
_entry.id   AF-A0A067KP70-F1
#
_cell.length_a   1.000
_cell.length_b   1.000
_cell.length_c   1.000
_cell.angle_alpha   90.00
_cell.angle_beta   90.00
_cell.angle_gamma   90.00
#
_symmetry.space_group_name_H-M   'P 1'
#
loop_
_entity.id
_entity.type
_entity.pdbx_description
1 polymer ?
#
loop_
_entity_poly.entity_id
_entity_poly.type
_entity_poly.pdbx_seq_one_letter_code
_entity_poly.pdbx_strand_id
1 'polypeptide(L)'
;MDSLETILLSMNKTLEDFRSIVLFLEKMYKDGRQLVKGGPNQLTTKQLQQRVGVKPCLADCLDGLMILHDMHRSEYLLKSSLVSALLALTLKPSSGDLAALQQLMVDQPNIPKEEGTSK
;
A
#
# COMPACT_ATOMS: atom_id res chain seq x y z
N MET A 1 10.23 -15.65 -25.11
CA MET A 1 9.42 -15.86 -23.89
C MET A 1 10.14 -15.30 -22.66
N ASP A 2 11.47 -15.35 -22.64
CA ASP A 2 12.36 -14.92 -21.56
C ASP A 2 12.09 -13.49 -21.03
N SER A 3 11.66 -12.57 -21.90
CA SER A 3 11.32 -11.19 -21.50
C SER A 3 10.07 -11.12 -20.62
N LEU A 4 9.01 -11.88 -20.92
CA LEU A 4 7.77 -11.86 -20.13
C LEU A 4 7.96 -12.55 -18.78
N GLU A 5 8.67 -13.68 -18.77
CA GLU A 5 9.04 -14.39 -17.55
C GLU A 5 9.88 -13.50 -16.61
N THR A 6 10.87 -12.79 -17.16
CA THR A 6 11.68 -11.82 -16.40
C THR A 6 10.83 -10.69 -15.82
N ILE A 7 9.87 -10.17 -16.59
CA ILE A 7 8.94 -9.12 -16.12
C ILE A 7 8.08 -9.65 -14.96
N LEU A 8 7.49 -10.83 -15.10
CA LEU A 8 6.65 -11.44 -14.06
C LEU A 8 7.45 -11.74 -12.78
N LEU A 9 8.70 -12.22 -12.92
CA LEU A 9 9.60 -12.42 -11.78
C LEU A 9 9.91 -11.09 -11.08
N SER A 10 10.18 -10.04 -11.85
CA SER A 10 10.40 -8.70 -11.31
C SER A 10 9.16 -8.14 -10.60
N MET A 11 7.97 -8.31 -11.18
CA MET A 11 6.71 -7.88 -10.57
C MET A 11 6.47 -8.58 -9.22
N ASN A 12 6.71 -9.89 -9.15
CA ASN A 12 6.62 -10.63 -7.89
C ASN A 12 7.60 -10.12 -6.84
N LYS A 13 8.86 -9.86 -7.24
CA LYS A 13 9.86 -9.31 -6.33
C LYS A 13 9.43 -7.93 -5.79
N THR A 14 8.97 -7.04 -6.67
CA THR A 14 8.45 -5.72 -6.27
C THR A 14 7.25 -5.84 -5.34
N LEU A 15 6.38 -6.83 -5.53
CA LEU A 15 5.25 -7.09 -4.63
C LEU A 15 5.69 -7.58 -3.25
N GLU A 16 6.73 -8.40 -3.14
CA GLU A 16 7.27 -8.82 -1.84
C GLU A 16 7.92 -7.65 -1.08
N ASP A 17 8.64 -6.78 -1.79
CA ASP A 17 9.16 -5.53 -1.21
C ASP A 17 8.00 -4.65 -0.72
N PHE A 18 6.94 -4.51 -1.54
CA PHE A 18 5.77 -3.73 -1.17
C PHE A 18 5.02 -4.33 0.03
N ARG A 19 4.88 -5.66 0.08
CA ARG A 19 4.30 -6.37 1.21
C ARG A 19 5.05 -6.05 2.51
N SER A 20 6.38 -5.99 2.45
CA SER A 20 7.21 -5.66 3.60
C SER A 20 6.93 -4.25 4.13
N ILE A 21 6.68 -3.29 3.24
CA ILE A 21 6.24 -1.93 3.61
C ILE A 21 4.87 -1.95 4.29
N VAL A 22 3.90 -2.67 3.74
CA VAL A 22 2.55 -2.80 4.34
C VAL A 22 2.62 -3.38 5.75
N LEU A 23 3.39 -4.47 5.92
CA LEU A 23 3.60 -5.10 7.23
C LEU A 23 4.32 -4.17 8.22
N PHE A 24 5.27 -3.38 7.74
CA PHE A 24 5.95 -2.39 8.56
C PHE A 24 4.98 -1.31 9.05
N LEU A 25 4.13 -0.76 8.17
CA LEU A 25 3.09 0.21 8.54
C LEU A 25 2.11 -0.38 9.56
N GLU A 26 1.66 -1.62 9.35
CA GLU A 26 0.77 -2.32 10.28
C GLU A 26 1.40 -2.45 11.68
N LYS A 27 2.68 -2.86 11.72
CA LYS A 27 3.44 -2.99 12.97
C LYS A 27 3.58 -1.65 13.66
N MET A 28 3.99 -0.59 12.95
CA MET A 28 4.12 0.74 13.54
C MET A 28 2.79 1.23 14.15
N TYR A 29 1.67 1.01 13.45
CA TYR A 29 0.34 1.38 13.96
C TYR A 29 -0.02 0.60 15.24
N LYS A 30 0.20 -0.72 15.26
CA LYS A 30 -0.07 -1.56 16.43
C LYS A 30 0.80 -1.17 17.63
N ASP A 31 2.11 -1.00 17.41
CA ASP A 31 3.07 -0.59 18.42
C ASP A 31 2.67 0.80 18.98
N GLY A 32 2.34 1.75 18.10
CA GLY A 32 1.83 3.07 18.47
C GLY A 32 0.57 3.00 19.33
N ARG A 33 -0.43 2.21 18.93
CA ARG A 33 -1.66 2.01 19.73
C ARG A 33 -1.38 1.39 21.10
N GLN A 34 -0.46 0.43 21.18
CA GLN A 34 -0.12 -0.21 22.45
C GLN A 34 0.53 0.78 23.42
N LEU A 35 1.45 1.62 22.94
CA LEU A 35 2.07 2.68 23.75
C LEU A 35 1.02 3.64 24.35
N VAL A 36 -0.09 3.85 23.63
CA VAL A 36 -1.15 4.77 24.04
C VAL A 36 -2.20 4.10 24.94
N LYS A 37 -2.39 2.79 24.86
CA LYS A 37 -3.47 2.06 25.54
C LYS A 37 -3.03 1.10 26.65
N GLY A 38 -1.77 0.68 26.72
CA GLY A 38 -1.40 -0.59 27.38
C GLY A 38 -0.36 -0.55 28.50
N GLY A 39 0.04 0.60 29.04
CA GLY A 39 1.13 0.68 30.03
C GLY A 39 0.85 1.55 31.26
N PRO A 40 1.63 1.40 32.35
CA PRO A 40 1.53 2.25 33.55
C PRO A 40 1.82 3.74 33.27
N ASN A 41 2.50 4.05 32.15
CA ASN A 41 2.75 5.41 31.66
C ASN A 41 1.77 5.83 30.55
N GLN A 42 0.51 5.40 30.64
CA GLN A 42 -0.51 5.71 29.64
C GLN A 42 -0.65 7.22 29.44
N LEU A 43 -0.59 7.68 28.18
CA LEU A 43 -0.86 9.08 27.87
C LEU A 43 -2.33 9.40 28.16
N THR A 44 -2.54 10.50 28.87
CA THR A 44 -3.89 11.02 29.08
C THR A 44 -4.48 11.50 27.75
N THR A 45 -5.81 11.50 27.65
CA THR A 45 -6.52 12.05 26.47
C THR A 45 -6.10 13.49 26.15
N LYS A 46 -5.81 14.29 27.17
CA LYS A 46 -5.29 15.66 27.02
C LYS A 46 -3.91 15.69 26.35
N GLN A 47 -3.01 14.77 26.71
CA GLN A 47 -1.68 14.69 26.10
C GLN A 47 -1.74 14.18 24.65
N LEU A 48 -2.63 13.24 24.36
CA LEU A 48 -2.88 12.75 23.00
C LEU A 48 -3.39 13.82 22.05
N GLN A 49 -4.26 14.69 22.55
CA GLN A 49 -4.88 15.78 21.78
C GLN A 49 -4.08 17.08 21.84
N GLN A 50 -2.99 17.12 22.60
CA GLN A 50 -2.17 18.33 22.72
C GLN A 50 -1.52 18.66 21.38
N ARG A 51 -1.74 19.89 20.91
CA ARG A 51 -1.13 20.44 19.71
C ARG A 51 0.00 21.39 20.07
N VAL A 52 1.09 21.36 19.29
CA VAL A 52 2.20 22.31 19.39
C VAL A 52 2.24 23.09 18.08
N GLY A 53 1.68 24.30 18.10
CA GLY A 53 1.50 25.11 16.89
C GLY A 53 0.51 24.47 15.92
N VAL A 54 0.84 24.51 14.62
CA VAL A 54 0.00 23.96 13.53
C VAL A 54 0.20 22.47 13.27
N LYS A 55 1.06 21.78 14.05
CA LYS A 55 1.36 20.36 13.85
C LYS A 55 0.18 19.47 14.28
N PRO A 56 -0.06 18.35 13.57
CA PRO A 56 -1.03 17.34 14.01
C PRO A 56 -0.71 16.85 15.42
N CYS A 57 -1.75 16.56 16.21
CA CYS A 57 -1.55 15.93 17.52
C CYS A 57 -1.22 14.45 17.37
N LEU A 58 -0.84 13.79 18.47
CA LEU A 58 -0.47 12.37 18.42
C LEU A 58 -1.64 11.48 17.98
N ALA A 59 -2.88 11.83 18.37
CA ALA A 59 -4.07 11.15 17.89
C ALA A 59 -4.23 11.29 16.36
N ASP A 60 -4.09 12.50 15.83
CA ASP A 60 -4.14 12.77 14.38
C ASP A 60 -3.08 11.93 13.63
N CYS A 61 -1.86 11.82 14.19
CA CYS A 61 -0.79 11.01 13.60
C CYS A 61 -1.10 9.50 13.61
N LEU A 62 -1.68 8.97 14.69
CA LEU A 62 -2.05 7.56 14.78
C LEU A 62 -3.19 7.20 13.84
N ASP A 63 -4.19 8.08 13.72
CA ASP A 63 -5.28 7.92 12.76
C ASP A 63 -4.78 8.03 11.32
N GLY A 64 -3.88 8.98 11.04
CA GLY A 64 -3.21 9.09 9.74
C GLY A 64 -2.40 7.84 9.38
N LEU A 65 -1.70 7.24 10.34
CA LEU A 65 -0.94 6.01 10.11
C LEU A 65 -1.85 4.80 9.83
N MET A 66 -3.01 4.71 10.48
CA MET A 66 -4.03 3.70 10.18
C MET A 66 -4.55 3.86 8.74
N ILE A 67 -4.92 5.08 8.34
CA ILE A 67 -5.38 5.39 6.99
C ILE A 67 -4.29 5.02 5.97
N LEU A 68 -3.04 5.37 6.24
CA LEU A 68 -1.90 5.08 5.38
C LEU A 68 -1.72 3.56 5.20
N HIS A 69 -1.79 2.79 6.30
CA HIS A 69 -1.75 1.34 6.24
C HIS A 69 -2.91 0.78 5.39
N ASP A 70 -4.14 1.25 5.61
CA ASP A 70 -5.33 0.72 4.93
C ASP A 70 -5.30 1.01 3.41
N MET A 71 -4.81 2.19 3.02
CA MET A 71 -4.58 2.54 1.63
C MET A 71 -3.55 1.60 0.98
N HIS A 72 -2.35 1.47 1.57
CA HIS A 72 -1.30 0.63 1.00
C HIS A 72 -1.65 -0.86 1.03
N ARG A 73 -2.38 -1.32 2.04
CA ARG A 73 -2.90 -2.69 2.09
C ARG A 73 -3.87 -2.96 0.95
N SER A 74 -4.81 -2.06 0.72
CA SER A 74 -5.77 -2.18 -0.40
C SER A 74 -5.05 -2.19 -1.74
N GLU A 75 -4.06 -1.32 -1.92
CA GLU A 75 -3.23 -1.28 -3.12
C GLU A 75 -2.44 -2.58 -3.32
N TYR A 76 -1.79 -3.09 -2.26
CA TYR A 76 -1.05 -4.35 -2.31
C TYR A 76 -1.95 -5.52 -2.71
N LEU A 77 -3.16 -5.63 -2.14
CA LEU A 77 -4.12 -6.68 -2.47
C LEU A 77 -4.55 -6.60 -3.94
N LEU A 78 -4.83 -5.41 -4.44
CA LEU A 78 -5.19 -5.21 -5.84
C LEU A 78 -4.06 -5.64 -6.77
N LYS A 79 -2.83 -5.16 -6.52
CA LYS A 79 -1.66 -5.49 -7.37
C LYS A 79 -1.30 -6.97 -7.28
N SER A 80 -1.39 -7.58 -6.11
CA SER A 80 -1.17 -9.03 -5.92
C SER A 80 -2.21 -9.87 -6.67
N SER A 81 -3.49 -9.48 -6.61
CA SER A 81 -4.56 -10.12 -7.39
C SER A 81 -4.30 -9.99 -8.89
N LEU A 82 -3.85 -8.82 -9.34
CA LEU A 82 -3.55 -8.55 -10.75
C LEU A 82 -2.40 -9.43 -11.25
N VAL A 83 -1.28 -9.46 -10.52
CA VAL A 83 -0.13 -10.30 -10.89
C VAL A 83 -0.51 -11.78 -10.88
N SER A 84 -1.31 -12.23 -9.91
CA SER A 84 -1.84 -13.59 -9.87
C SER A 84 -2.73 -13.91 -11.08
N ALA A 85 -3.61 -12.98 -11.47
CA ALA A 85 -4.45 -13.12 -12.65
C ALA A 85 -3.62 -13.16 -13.95
N LEU A 86 -2.58 -12.31 -14.07
CA LEU A 86 -1.65 -12.33 -15.20
C LEU A 86 -0.94 -13.68 -15.33
N LEU A 87 -0.47 -14.25 -14.22
CA LEU A 87 0.13 -15.59 -14.19
C LEU A 87 -0.88 -16.69 -14.57
N ALA A 88 -2.15 -16.55 -14.19
CA ALA A 88 -3.19 -17.47 -14.62
C ALA A 88 -3.49 -17.35 -16.12
N LEU A 89 -3.53 -16.13 -16.65
CA LEU A 89 -3.81 -15.85 -18.06
C LEU A 89 -2.72 -16.35 -19.01
N THR A 90 -1.45 -16.31 -18.59
CA THR A 90 -0.36 -16.91 -19.37
C THR A 90 -0.50 -18.42 -19.52
N LEU A 91 -1.07 -19.09 -18.51
CA LEU A 91 -1.33 -20.54 -18.52
C LEU A 91 -2.65 -20.90 -19.22
N LYS A 92 -3.70 -20.10 -19.02
CA LYS A 92 -5.03 -20.32 -19.58
C LYS A 92 -5.69 -18.98 -19.91
N PRO A 93 -5.67 -18.55 -21.19
CA PRO A 93 -6.30 -17.31 -21.60
C PRO A 93 -7.81 -17.31 -21.33
N SER A 94 -8.32 -16.21 -20.77
CA SER A 94 -9.73 -15.95 -20.50
C SER A 94 -10.09 -14.60 -21.10
N SER A 95 -11.14 -14.56 -21.94
CA SER A 95 -11.56 -13.33 -22.62
C SER A 95 -12.12 -12.28 -21.66
N GLY A 96 -12.80 -12.73 -20.59
CA GLY A 96 -13.34 -11.84 -19.57
C GLY A 96 -12.25 -11.16 -18.75
N ASP A 97 -11.25 -11.91 -18.30
CA ASP A 97 -10.14 -11.35 -17.52
C ASP A 97 -9.26 -10.44 -18.38
N LEU A 98 -9.09 -10.77 -19.67
CA LEU A 98 -8.38 -9.91 -20.62
C LEU A 98 -9.11 -8.56 -20.82
N ALA A 99 -10.44 -8.58 -20.94
CA ALA A 99 -11.25 -7.37 -21.05
C ALA A 99 -11.17 -6.52 -19.76
N ALA A 100 -11.23 -7.16 -18.58
CA ALA A 100 -11.06 -6.49 -17.30
C ALA A 100 -9.67 -5.85 -17.16
N LEU A 101 -8.61 -6.54 -17.62
CA LEU A 101 -7.25 -6.01 -17.63
C LEU A 101 -7.11 -4.80 -18.56
N GLN A 102 -7.70 -4.86 -19.75
CA GLN A 102 -7.72 -3.72 -20.68
C GLN A 102 -8.41 -2.51 -20.06
N GLN A 103 -9.56 -2.73 -19.41
CA GLN A 103 -10.27 -1.65 -18.71
C GLN A 103 -9.42 -1.06 -17.58
N LEU A 104 -8.76 -1.90 -16.78
CA LEU A 104 -7.87 -1.43 -15.71
C LEU A 104 -6.70 -0.58 -16.22
N MET A 105 -6.18 -0.88 -17.42
CA MET A 105 -5.12 -0.07 -18.06
C MET A 105 -5.62 1.29 -18.51
N VAL A 106 -6.89 1.39 -18.91
CA VAL A 106 -7.54 2.67 -19.27
C VAL A 106 -7.84 3.49 -18.02
N ASP A 107 -8.22 2.83 -16.93
CA ASP A 107 -8.58 3.47 -15.67
C ASP A 107 -7.36 3.90 -14.82
N GLN A 108 -6.13 3.62 -15.28
CA GLN A 108 -4.93 4.12 -14.60
C GLN A 108 -4.94 5.65 -14.58
N PRO A 109 -4.58 6.29 -13.46
CA PRO A 109 -4.40 7.74 -13.42
C PRO A 109 -3.39 8.14 -14.51
N ASN A 110 -3.76 9.13 -15.32
CA ASN A 110 -2.92 9.62 -16.40
C ASN A 110 -1.74 10.41 -15.81
N ILE A 111 -0.69 9.71 -15.36
CA ILE A 111 0.53 10.34 -14.84
C ILE A 111 1.19 11.07 -16.02
N PRO A 112 1.29 12.41 -15.98
CA PRO A 112 1.95 13.17 -17.03
C PRO A 112 3.40 12.70 -17.18
N LYS A 113 3.86 12.51 -18.43
CA LYS A 113 5.21 11.99 -18.73
C LYS A 113 6.36 12.80 -18.11
N GLU A 114 6.11 14.05 -17.73
CA GLU A 114 7.10 14.96 -17.16
C GLU A 114 7.38 14.77 -15.65
N GLU A 115 6.54 14.05 -14.91
CA GLU A 115 6.74 13.88 -13.45
C GLU A 115 7.85 12.86 -13.10
N GLY A 116 8.29 12.04 -14.05
CA GLY A 116 9.36 11.04 -13.86
C GLY A 116 10.79 11.56 -14.11
N THR A 117 10.94 12.77 -14.64
CA THR A 117 12.25 13.41 -14.87
C THR A 117 12.49 14.49 -13.81
N SER A 118 12.72 14.08 -12.57
CA SER A 118 13.45 14.96 -11.65
C SER A 118 14.91 15.01 -12.13
N LYS A 119 15.39 16.23 -12.39
CA LYS A 119 16.77 16.55 -12.77
C LYS A 119 17.79 16.06 -11.76
#